data_AF-A0A1I1STW9-F1
#
_entry.id   AF-A0A1I1STW9-F1
#
_cell.length_a   1.000
_cell.length_b   1.000
_cell.length_c   1.000
_cell.angle_alpha   90.00
_cell.angle_beta   90.00
_cell.angle_gamma   90.00
#
_symmetry.space_group_name_H-M   'P 1'
#
loop_
_entity.id
_entity.type
_entity.pdbx_description
1 polymer ?
#
loop_
_entity_poly.entity_id
_entity_poly.type
_entity_poly.pdbx_seq_one_letter_code
_entity_poly.pdbx_strand_id
1 'polypeptide(L)'
;MLDLDNAMAEIYKYYIDEPNERIDLLLEKTLLEWLIWKSGIGIYAIFSVLSYQLIMENLKKSPFNINKKEIIRELRKNVLIYEDKLKNRKEYEGENLAEGLWEAMQLENKRNIKNYGIEIL
;
A
#
# COMPACT_ATOMS: atom_id res chain seq x y z
N MET A 1 -14.08 4.11 0.24
CA MET A 1 -12.72 4.25 -0.28
C MET A 1 -11.83 4.68 0.87
N LEU A 2 -10.69 4.03 1.11
CA LEU A 2 -9.72 4.59 2.07
C LEU A 2 -9.22 5.92 1.51
N ASP A 3 -9.28 7.00 2.28
CA ASP A 3 -8.84 8.34 1.85
C ASP A 3 -7.31 8.49 1.91
N LEU A 4 -6.61 7.56 1.26
CA LEU A 4 -5.15 7.45 1.28
C LEU A 4 -4.49 8.54 0.45
N ASP A 5 -5.14 8.99 -0.63
CA ASP A 5 -4.61 10.01 -1.52
C ASP A 5 -4.43 11.34 -0.78
N ASN A 6 -5.42 11.76 0.01
CA ASN A 6 -5.33 12.96 0.83
C ASN A 6 -4.29 12.81 1.94
N ALA A 7 -4.25 11.66 2.63
CA ALA A 7 -3.28 11.42 3.68
C ALA A 7 -1.83 11.45 3.16
N MET A 8 -1.57 10.81 2.02
CA MET A 8 -0.25 10.80 1.39
C MET A 8 0.15 12.19 0.87
N ALA A 9 -0.80 12.96 0.34
CA ALA A 9 -0.53 14.34 -0.07
C ALA A 9 -0.10 15.22 1.11
N GLU A 10 -0.73 15.08 2.28
CA GLU A 10 -0.31 15.79 3.49
C GLU A 10 1.06 15.32 4.00
N ILE A 11 1.34 14.00 3.96
CA ILE A 11 2.67 13.46 4.28
C ILE A 11 3.75 14.06 3.38
N TYR A 12 3.46 14.19 2.08
CA TYR A 12 4.40 14.79 1.12
C TYR A 12 4.67 16.26 1.41
N LYS A 13 3.63 17.06 1.69
CA LYS A 13 3.79 18.46 2.08
C LYS A 13 4.63 18.58 3.35
N TYR A 14 4.31 17.79 4.38
CA TYR A 14 5.05 17.80 5.62
C TYR A 14 6.52 17.42 5.44
N TYR A 15 6.83 16.42 4.61
CA TYR A 15 8.22 16.07 4.32
C TYR A 15 8.99 17.21 3.64
N ILE A 16 8.34 17.96 2.76
CA ILE A 16 8.95 19.12 2.09
C ILE A 16 9.22 20.25 3.11
N ASP A 17 8.28 20.49 4.02
CA ASP A 17 8.40 21.52 5.05
C ASP A 17 9.42 21.14 6.14
N GLU A 18 9.45 19.87 6.54
CA GLU A 18 10.24 19.35 7.67
C GLU A 18 11.06 18.09 7.31
N PRO A 19 12.06 18.18 6.39
CA PRO A 19 12.79 17.01 5.89
C PRO A 19 13.65 16.30 6.96
N ASN A 20 14.01 17.00 8.04
CA ASN A 20 14.83 16.45 9.12
C ASN A 20 14.07 15.44 10.00
N GLU A 21 12.74 15.43 9.94
CA GLU A 21 11.90 14.47 10.68
C GLU A 21 11.90 13.08 10.06
N ARG A 22 12.50 12.91 8.87
CA ARG A 22 12.70 11.61 8.21
C ARG A 22 11.42 10.78 8.10
N ILE A 23 10.32 11.43 7.71
CA ILE A 23 9.02 10.79 7.52
C ILE A 23 9.06 9.65 6.48
N ASP A 24 9.97 9.71 5.53
CA ASP A 24 10.30 8.61 4.61
C ASP A 24 10.58 7.30 5.37
N LEU A 25 11.48 7.36 6.36
CA LEU A 25 11.85 6.21 7.17
C LEU A 25 10.74 5.81 8.15
N LEU A 26 10.02 6.79 8.69
CA LEU A 26 8.89 6.51 9.59
C LEU A 26 7.77 5.77 8.85
N LEU A 27 7.49 6.15 7.62
CA LEU A 27 6.53 5.47 6.75
C LEU A 27 6.96 4.03 6.49
N GLU A 28 8.21 3.80 6.05
CA GLU A 28 8.75 2.45 5.82
C GLU A 28 8.59 1.56 7.06
N LYS A 29 9.00 2.08 8.22
CA LYS A 29 8.91 1.37 9.50
C LYS A 29 7.45 1.05 9.84
N THR A 30 6.54 2.00 9.67
CA THR A 30 5.11 1.83 9.97
C THR A 30 4.48 0.77 9.09
N LEU A 31 4.80 0.75 7.79
CA LEU A 31 4.31 -0.27 6.87
C LEU A 31 4.78 -1.68 7.26
N LEU A 32 6.04 -1.82 7.68
CA LEU A 32 6.56 -3.11 8.15
C LEU A 32 5.93 -3.54 9.48
N GLU A 33 5.78 -2.62 10.42
CA GLU A 33 5.18 -2.92 11.73
C GLU A 33 3.70 -3.30 11.61
N TRP A 34 2.94 -2.64 10.72
CA TRP A 34 1.53 -2.93 10.52
C TRP A 34 1.28 -4.29 9.87
N LEU A 35 2.21 -4.82 9.07
CA LEU A 35 2.11 -6.20 8.56
C LEU A 35 2.07 -7.24 9.69
N ILE A 36 2.61 -6.90 10.87
CA ILE A 36 2.59 -7.77 12.06
C ILE A 36 1.19 -7.84 12.69
N TRP A 37 0.30 -6.87 12.46
CA TRP A 37 -0.99 -6.76 13.17
C TRP A 37 -2.08 -7.70 12.62
N LYS A 38 -1.76 -8.53 11.62
CA LYS A 38 -2.52 -9.74 11.21
C LYS A 38 -3.98 -9.52 10.81
N SER A 39 -4.35 -8.32 10.36
CA SER A 39 -5.71 -8.01 9.91
C SER A 39 -5.77 -7.94 8.38
N GLY A 40 -6.83 -8.48 7.78
CA GLY A 40 -7.05 -8.38 6.33
C GLY A 40 -7.11 -6.92 5.86
N ILE A 41 -7.74 -6.05 6.65
CA ILE A 41 -7.81 -4.60 6.38
C ILE A 41 -6.41 -3.95 6.45
N GLY A 42 -5.58 -4.32 7.44
CA GLY A 42 -4.22 -3.77 7.56
C GLY A 42 -3.34 -4.14 6.38
N ILE A 43 -3.43 -5.38 5.90
CA ILE A 43 -2.69 -5.84 4.71
C ILE A 43 -3.15 -5.11 3.47
N TYR A 44 -4.46 -4.94 3.31
CA TYR A 44 -5.02 -4.16 2.23
C TYR A 44 -4.53 -2.71 2.26
N ALA A 45 -4.59 -2.05 3.42
CA ALA A 45 -4.14 -0.68 3.59
C ALA A 45 -2.65 -0.50 3.26
N ILE A 46 -1.79 -1.43 3.69
CA ILE A 46 -0.36 -1.42 3.37
C ILE A 46 -0.14 -1.60 1.87
N PHE A 47 -0.87 -2.52 1.24
CA PHE A 47 -0.81 -2.69 -0.22
C PHE A 47 -1.22 -1.39 -0.94
N SER A 48 -2.30 -0.73 -0.54
CA SER A 48 -2.77 0.50 -1.18
C SER A 48 -1.83 1.68 -0.96
N VAL A 49 -1.27 1.86 0.24
CA VAL A 49 -0.24 2.89 0.49
C VAL A 49 1.01 2.63 -0.34
N LEU A 50 1.49 1.39 -0.39
CA LEU A 50 2.64 1.01 -1.18
C LEU A 50 2.38 1.22 -2.68
N SER A 51 1.21 0.82 -3.16
CA SER A 51 0.74 1.05 -4.54
C SER A 51 0.81 2.53 -4.89
N TYR A 52 0.17 3.38 -4.09
CA TYR A 52 0.16 4.82 -4.29
C TYR A 52 1.58 5.39 -4.31
N GLN A 53 2.40 5.07 -3.30
CA GLN A 53 3.77 5.56 -3.17
C GLN A 53 4.60 5.20 -4.42
N LEU A 54 4.56 3.95 -4.87
CA LEU A 54 5.34 3.49 -6.02
C LEU A 54 4.86 4.14 -7.33
N ILE A 55 3.56 4.37 -7.49
CA ILE A 55 3.03 5.12 -8.64
C ILE A 55 3.58 6.55 -8.63
N MET A 56 3.54 7.23 -7.48
CA MET A 56 4.03 8.61 -7.38
C MET A 56 5.54 8.73 -7.56
N GLU A 57 6.33 7.78 -7.05
CA GLU A 57 7.76 7.68 -7.35
C GLU A 57 8.01 7.50 -8.86
N ASN A 58 7.30 6.58 -9.49
CA ASN A 58 7.43 6.30 -10.93
C ASN A 58 7.06 7.52 -11.79
N LEU A 59 6.03 8.27 -11.38
CA LEU A 59 5.61 9.52 -12.02
C LEU A 59 6.48 10.73 -11.64
N LYS A 60 7.51 10.55 -10.79
CA LYS A 60 8.36 11.62 -10.25
C LYS A 60 7.58 12.74 -9.54
N LYS A 61 6.47 12.36 -8.89
CA LYS A 61 5.61 13.25 -8.10
C LYS A 61 5.79 13.06 -6.58
N SER A 62 6.41 11.97 -6.17
CA SER A 62 6.78 11.76 -4.76
C SER A 62 8.02 12.59 -4.40
N PRO A 63 8.05 13.27 -3.25
CA PRO A 63 9.22 14.01 -2.78
C PRO A 63 10.32 13.11 -2.20
N PHE A 64 10.03 11.83 -1.93
CA PHE A 64 11.00 10.85 -1.46
C PHE A 64 10.77 9.47 -2.09
N ASN A 65 11.76 8.59 -1.99
CA ASN A 65 11.66 7.19 -2.39
C ASN A 65 11.74 6.29 -1.17
N ILE A 66 10.94 5.22 -1.13
CA ILE A 66 10.99 4.22 -0.07
C ILE A 66 11.81 2.98 -0.47
N ASN A 67 12.38 2.28 0.51
CA ASN A 67 12.97 0.97 0.38
C ASN A 67 11.91 -0.13 0.20
N LYS A 68 11.32 -0.16 -1.00
CA LYS A 68 10.22 -1.08 -1.36
C LYS A 68 10.57 -2.56 -1.30
N LYS A 69 11.85 -2.94 -1.45
CA LYS A 69 12.24 -4.35 -1.60
C LYS A 69 11.81 -5.18 -0.39
N GLU A 70 12.06 -4.68 0.81
CA GLU A 70 11.74 -5.39 2.04
C GLU A 70 10.24 -5.40 2.32
N ILE A 71 9.57 -4.26 2.08
CA ILE A 71 8.13 -4.11 2.30
C ILE A 71 7.36 -5.05 1.37
N ILE A 72 7.71 -5.10 0.07
CA ILE A 72 7.09 -6.02 -0.90
C ILE A 72 7.29 -7.48 -0.47
N ARG A 73 8.51 -7.83 -0.02
CA ARG A 73 8.83 -9.20 0.42
C ARG A 73 7.94 -9.64 1.58
N GLU A 74 7.83 -8.81 2.62
CA GLU A 74 6.99 -9.11 3.78
C GLU A 74 5.50 -9.03 3.45
N LEU A 75 5.07 -8.11 2.59
CA LEU A 75 3.68 -8.02 2.12
C LEU A 75 3.26 -9.31 1.42
N ARG A 76 4.03 -9.78 0.42
CA ARG A 76 3.75 -11.02 -0.32
C ARG A 76 3.59 -12.23 0.60
N LYS A 77 4.47 -12.34 1.60
CA LYS A 77 4.40 -13.41 2.61
C LYS A 77 3.11 -13.33 3.43
N ASN A 78 2.76 -12.15 3.93
CA ASN A 78 1.58 -11.98 4.77
C ASN A 78 0.29 -12.12 3.99
N VAL A 79 0.24 -11.61 2.76
CA VAL A 79 -0.93 -11.71 1.88
C VAL A 79 -1.41 -13.16 1.72
N LEU A 80 -0.51 -14.12 1.53
CA LEU A 80 -0.86 -15.54 1.46
C LEU A 80 -1.36 -16.10 2.80
N ILE A 81 -0.77 -15.67 3.92
CA ILE A 81 -1.18 -16.11 5.27
C ILE A 81 -2.61 -15.64 5.59
N TYR A 82 -3.04 -14.51 5.05
CA TYR A 82 -4.33 -13.89 5.36
C TYR A 82 -5.29 -13.86 4.18
N GLU A 83 -5.06 -14.67 3.15
CA GLU A 83 -5.88 -14.74 1.94
C GLU A 83 -7.37 -14.93 2.30
N ASP A 84 -7.70 -15.91 3.14
CA ASP A 84 -9.08 -16.16 3.57
C ASP A 84 -9.71 -14.95 4.28
N LYS A 85 -8.93 -14.22 5.09
CA LYS A 85 -9.43 -13.01 5.74
C LYS A 85 -9.69 -11.92 4.71
N LEU A 86 -8.83 -11.77 3.70
CA LEU A 86 -9.02 -10.79 2.63
C LEU A 86 -10.24 -11.12 1.77
N LYS A 87 -10.42 -12.40 1.42
CA LYS A 87 -11.54 -12.89 0.59
C LYS A 87 -12.91 -12.63 1.22
N ASN A 88 -12.99 -12.75 2.54
CA ASN A 88 -14.22 -12.58 3.30
C ASN A 88 -14.48 -11.13 3.75
N ARG A 89 -13.59 -10.18 3.43
CA ARG A 89 -13.75 -8.76 3.76
C ARG A 89 -14.43 -8.01 2.61
N LYS A 90 -15.62 -7.49 2.88
CA LYS A 90 -16.48 -6.75 1.93
C LYS A 90 -16.53 -5.26 2.25
N GLU A 91 -15.64 -4.76 3.10
CA GLU A 91 -15.52 -3.34 3.35
C GLU A 91 -14.72 -2.65 2.22
N TYR A 92 -14.89 -1.34 2.09
CA TYR A 92 -14.16 -0.49 1.14
C TYR A 92 -14.26 -0.97 -0.32
N GLU A 93 -13.14 -1.17 -1.02
CA GLU A 93 -13.06 -1.59 -2.41
C GLU A 93 -13.50 -3.06 -2.62
N GLY A 94 -13.71 -3.81 -1.54
CA GLY A 94 -14.15 -5.21 -1.57
C GLY A 94 -15.67 -5.41 -1.61
N GLU A 95 -16.47 -4.35 -1.41
CA GLU A 95 -17.92 -4.45 -1.19
C GLU A 95 -18.67 -5.18 -2.31
N ASN A 96 -18.32 -4.87 -3.56
CA ASN A 96 -19.00 -5.39 -4.74
C ASN A 96 -18.21 -6.50 -5.45
N LEU A 97 -17.14 -7.01 -4.83
CA LEU A 97 -16.25 -8.00 -5.44
C LEU A 97 -16.55 -9.40 -4.89
N ALA A 98 -16.38 -10.44 -5.72
CA ALA A 98 -16.66 -11.81 -5.35
C ALA A 98 -15.69 -12.30 -4.28
N GLU A 99 -14.41 -11.96 -4.41
CA GLU A 99 -13.38 -12.28 -3.42
C GLU A 99 -12.95 -11.06 -2.59
N GLY A 100 -13.85 -10.08 -2.40
CA GLY A 100 -13.64 -9.01 -1.41
C GLY A 100 -12.36 -8.20 -1.63
N LEU A 101 -11.66 -7.87 -0.55
CA LEU A 101 -10.39 -7.12 -0.61
C LEU A 101 -9.27 -7.87 -1.34
N TRP A 102 -9.31 -9.20 -1.36
CA TRP A 102 -8.33 -10.00 -2.12
C TRP A 102 -8.43 -9.73 -3.62
N GLU A 103 -9.64 -9.76 -4.17
CA GLU A 103 -9.88 -9.43 -5.58
C GLU A 103 -9.51 -7.97 -5.87
N ALA A 104 -9.82 -7.04 -4.96
CA ALA A 104 -9.45 -5.63 -5.09
C ALA A 104 -7.95 -5.45 -5.30
N MET A 105 -7.13 -6.12 -4.46
CA MET A 105 -5.66 -6.05 -4.58
C MET A 105 -5.16 -6.63 -5.89
N GLN A 106 -5.73 -7.75 -6.35
CA GLN A 106 -5.34 -8.35 -7.63
C GLN A 106 -5.68 -7.44 -8.82
N LEU A 107 -6.86 -6.83 -8.81
CA LEU A 107 -7.29 -5.90 -9.85
C LEU A 107 -6.39 -4.66 -9.91
N GLU A 108 -6.05 -4.10 -8.74
CA GLU A 108 -5.13 -2.97 -8.65
C GLU A 108 -3.71 -3.36 -9.09
N ASN A 109 -3.17 -4.51 -8.65
CA ASN A 109 -1.86 -4.99 -9.09
C ASN A 109 -1.81 -5.17 -10.61
N LYS A 110 -2.86 -5.73 -11.23
CA LYS A 110 -2.97 -5.84 -12.70
C LYS A 110 -2.95 -4.48 -13.39
N ARG A 111 -3.66 -3.48 -12.84
CA ARG A 111 -3.66 -2.10 -13.35
C ARG A 111 -2.27 -1.47 -13.21
N ASN A 112 -1.59 -1.69 -12.09
CA ASN A 112 -0.27 -1.16 -11.81
C ASN A 112 0.78 -1.71 -12.79
N ILE A 113 0.76 -3.02 -13.04
CA ILE A 113 1.64 -3.64 -14.04
C ILE A 113 1.37 -3.04 -15.42
N LYS A 114 0.10 -2.95 -15.82
CA LYS A 114 -0.29 -2.45 -17.15
C LYS A 114 0.09 -0.99 -17.38
N ASN A 115 -0.16 -0.13 -16.41
CA ASN A 115 -0.06 1.32 -16.59
C ASN A 115 1.30 1.88 -16.18
N TYR A 116 1.99 1.21 -15.25
CA TYR A 116 3.20 1.74 -14.61
C TYR A 116 4.37 0.74 -14.58
N GLY A 117 4.17 -0.53 -14.98
CA GLY A 117 5.21 -1.56 -14.87
C GLY A 117 5.56 -1.93 -13.43
N ILE A 118 4.64 -1.68 -12.48
CA ILE A 118 4.85 -1.92 -11.05
C ILE A 118 4.14 -3.21 -10.65
N GLU A 119 4.90 -4.19 -10.18
CA GLU A 119 4.39 -5.46 -9.64
C GLU A 119 4.65 -5.54 -8.14
N ILE A 120 3.58 -5.65 -7.34
CA ILE A 120 3.62 -5.70 -5.88
C ILE A 120 3.31 -7.10 -5.37
N LEU A 121 2.25 -7.72 -5.91
CA LEU A 121 1.87 -9.10 -5.59
C LEU A 121 2.64 -10.11 -6.42
#